data_AF-A0A0P0UV05-F1
#
_entry.id   AF-A0A0P0UV05-F1
#
_cell.length_a   1.000
_cell.length_b   1.000
_cell.length_c   1.000
_cell.angle_alpha   90.00
_cell.angle_beta   90.00
_cell.angle_gamma   90.00
#
_symmetry.space_group_name_H-M   'P 1'
#
loop_
_entity.id
_entity.type
_entity.pdbx_description
1 polymer ?
#
loop_
_entity_poly.entity_id
_entity_poly.type
_entity_poly.pdbx_seq_one_letter_code
_entity_poly.pdbx_strand_id
1 'polypeptide(L)'
;PPAEVPPPVDSNLAFAEGTDDDEEESADASDEEDEVESGPDPVVAAQRFGAVSDQMEITRKALKKLGREDKHAIAEMVALAELFMPIKLVPKQFEGLVERVRGALDRLRAQERAIMQLCVRDARMPRADFLRQFPGNEVDESWTDALAKGKSKYAEAIGRLQPDI
;
A
#
# COMPACT_ATOMS: atom_id res chain seq x y z
N PRO A 1 3.31 -16.35 35.33
CA PRO A 1 4.75 -16.05 35.14
C PRO A 1 4.90 -14.85 34.19
N PRO A 2 5.53 -13.76 34.62
CA PRO A 2 5.58 -12.53 33.82
C PRO A 2 6.47 -12.74 32.60
N ALA A 3 5.96 -12.30 31.44
CA ALA A 3 6.66 -12.32 30.17
C ALA A 3 7.83 -11.32 30.22
N GLU A 4 9.01 -11.85 29.94
CA GLU A 4 10.28 -11.13 29.92
C GLU A 4 10.33 -10.25 28.66
N VAL A 5 10.46 -8.95 28.89
CA VAL A 5 10.59 -7.91 27.87
C VAL A 5 12.00 -7.99 27.28
N PRO A 6 12.20 -8.12 25.95
CA PRO A 6 13.53 -8.01 25.38
C PRO A 6 14.00 -6.54 25.36
N PRO A 7 15.29 -6.28 25.61
CA PRO A 7 15.85 -4.95 25.88
C PRO A 7 15.88 -4.03 24.65
N PRO A 8 16.04 -2.69 24.86
CA PRO A 8 16.01 -1.71 23.78
C PRO A 8 17.30 -1.78 22.95
N VAL A 9 17.14 -1.71 21.62
CA VAL A 9 18.26 -1.59 20.69
C VAL A 9 18.82 -0.16 20.73
N ASP A 10 20.07 -0.04 21.18
CA ASP A 10 20.81 1.21 21.24
C ASP A 10 20.98 1.83 19.85
N SER A 11 20.73 3.14 19.80
CA SER A 11 20.87 3.99 18.63
C SER A 11 22.27 4.61 18.65
N ASN A 12 23.15 4.15 17.77
CA ASN A 12 24.41 4.84 17.51
C ASN A 12 24.79 4.73 16.03
N LEU A 13 24.13 5.52 15.20
CA LEU A 13 24.56 5.87 13.85
C LEU A 13 25.56 7.03 13.97
N ALA A 14 26.86 6.70 14.06
CA ALA A 14 27.93 7.67 13.92
C ALA A 14 28.25 7.86 12.43
N PHE A 15 28.04 9.07 11.93
CA PHE A 15 28.52 9.55 10.63
C PHE A 15 30.06 9.52 10.62
N ALA A 16 30.65 8.87 9.62
CA ALA A 16 32.08 8.93 9.35
C ALA A 16 32.38 10.08 8.37
N GLU A 17 33.20 11.03 8.81
CA GLU A 17 33.80 12.09 8.02
C GLU A 17 35.20 11.62 7.57
N GLY A 18 35.55 11.90 6.31
CA GLY A 18 36.72 11.34 5.64
C GLY A 18 38.05 11.97 6.03
N THR A 19 39.14 11.22 5.81
CA THR A 19 40.46 11.78 5.53
C THR A 19 41.30 10.72 4.80
N ASP A 20 42.03 11.20 3.81
CA ASP A 20 42.88 10.50 2.83
C ASP A 20 44.35 10.62 3.27
N ASP A 21 45.14 9.55 3.24
CA ASP A 21 46.58 9.58 2.89
C ASP A 21 47.17 8.15 2.67
N ASP A 22 48.07 8.07 1.70
CA ASP A 22 48.70 6.91 1.06
C ASP A 22 49.67 6.05 1.92
N GLU A 23 49.84 4.76 1.58
CA GLU A 23 51.15 4.12 1.29
C GLU A 23 51.03 2.63 0.88
N GLU A 24 51.87 2.22 -0.09
CA GLU A 24 51.86 0.97 -0.86
C GLU A 24 52.43 -0.29 -0.16
N GLU A 25 51.97 -1.45 -0.67
CA GLU A 25 52.76 -2.62 -1.13
C GLU A 25 52.46 -4.01 -0.51
N SER A 26 52.19 -4.96 -1.42
CA SER A 26 52.54 -6.41 -1.39
C SER A 26 51.65 -7.41 -0.61
N ALA A 27 50.87 -8.19 -1.40
CA ALA A 27 50.98 -9.65 -1.55
C ALA A 27 49.62 -10.40 -1.58
N ASP A 28 49.39 -10.99 -2.76
CA ASP A 28 48.51 -12.10 -3.13
C ASP A 28 48.24 -13.15 -2.03
N ALA A 29 46.97 -13.39 -1.72
CA ALA A 29 46.45 -14.70 -1.38
C ALA A 29 44.93 -14.76 -1.66
N SER A 30 44.55 -15.72 -2.49
CA SER A 30 43.18 -16.12 -2.82
C SER A 30 42.48 -16.79 -1.63
N ASP A 31 41.22 -16.40 -1.39
CA ASP A 31 40.14 -17.19 -0.77
C ASP A 31 38.86 -16.34 -0.98
N GLU A 32 37.97 -16.56 -1.96
CA GLU A 32 37.17 -17.76 -2.22
C GLU A 32 36.62 -18.44 -0.96
N GLU A 33 36.13 -17.64 -0.01
CA GLU A 33 34.99 -18.09 0.80
C GLU A 33 33.74 -17.37 0.31
N ASP A 34 32.89 -18.15 -0.37
CA ASP A 34 31.46 -17.95 -0.41
C ASP A 34 30.99 -17.40 0.95
N GLU A 35 30.80 -16.08 1.02
CA GLU A 35 29.94 -15.49 2.03
C GLU A 35 28.53 -15.90 1.60
N VAL A 36 28.21 -17.18 1.85
CA VAL A 36 26.87 -17.68 1.95
C VAL A 36 26.25 -16.79 3.01
N GLU A 37 25.63 -15.70 2.55
CA GLU A 37 24.57 -15.00 3.25
C GLU A 37 23.53 -16.09 3.50
N SER A 38 23.75 -16.86 4.57
CA SER A 38 22.88 -17.94 4.98
C SER A 38 21.60 -17.24 5.32
N GLY A 39 20.68 -17.24 4.36
CA GLY A 39 19.36 -16.68 4.50
C GLY A 39 18.65 -17.28 5.72
N PRO A 40 17.46 -16.76 6.06
CA PRO A 40 16.69 -17.30 7.18
C PRO A 40 16.58 -18.81 7.07
N ASP A 41 16.77 -19.51 8.20
CA ASP A 41 16.72 -20.98 8.27
C ASP A 41 15.53 -21.49 7.43
N PRO A 42 15.78 -22.32 6.39
CA PRO A 42 14.76 -22.70 5.43
C PRO A 42 13.58 -23.43 6.08
N VAL A 43 13.78 -24.14 7.19
CA VAL A 43 12.71 -24.82 7.92
C VAL A 43 11.83 -23.81 8.66
N VAL A 44 12.45 -22.86 9.36
CA VAL A 44 11.73 -21.79 10.07
C VAL A 44 11.03 -20.86 9.08
N ALA A 45 11.67 -20.54 7.97
CA ALA A 45 11.10 -19.74 6.89
C ALA A 45 9.87 -20.45 6.29
N ALA A 46 9.98 -21.74 5.94
CA ALA A 46 8.87 -22.52 5.43
C ALA A 46 7.68 -22.56 6.41
N GLN A 47 7.94 -22.70 7.71
CA GLN A 47 6.89 -22.65 8.73
C GLN A 47 6.20 -21.28 8.79
N ARG A 48 6.96 -20.17 8.80
CA ARG A 48 6.40 -18.82 8.86
C ARG A 48 5.60 -18.47 7.60
N PHE A 49 6.15 -18.75 6.41
CA PHE A 49 5.45 -18.51 5.15
C PHE A 49 4.25 -19.45 4.97
N GLY A 50 4.33 -20.68 5.49
CA GLY A 50 3.20 -21.61 5.57
C GLY A 50 2.05 -21.03 6.39
N ALA A 51 2.34 -20.54 7.61
CA ALA A 51 1.33 -19.90 8.46
C ALA A 51 0.68 -18.67 7.79
N VAL A 52 1.48 -17.84 7.11
CA VAL A 52 0.94 -16.70 6.32
C VAL A 52 0.06 -17.18 5.17
N SER A 53 0.45 -18.24 4.47
CA SER A 53 -0.33 -18.81 3.36
C SER A 53 -1.68 -19.35 3.84
N ASP A 54 -1.67 -20.12 4.93
CA ASP A 54 -2.88 -20.70 5.51
C ASP A 54 -3.85 -19.60 5.99
N GLN A 55 -3.32 -18.61 6.71
CA GLN A 55 -4.12 -17.46 7.16
C GLN A 55 -4.64 -16.65 5.97
N MET A 56 -3.85 -16.48 4.91
CA MET A 56 -4.28 -15.80 3.69
C MET A 56 -5.46 -16.50 3.03
N GLU A 57 -5.52 -17.84 3.02
CA GLU A 57 -6.68 -18.56 2.52
C GLU A 57 -7.94 -18.31 3.35
N ILE A 58 -7.80 -18.30 4.69
CA ILE A 58 -8.91 -18.02 5.62
C ILE A 58 -9.44 -16.61 5.36
N THR A 59 -8.56 -15.62 5.31
CA THR A 59 -8.92 -14.23 5.01
C THR A 59 -9.60 -14.10 3.65
N ARG A 60 -9.10 -14.77 2.60
CA ARG A 60 -9.74 -14.77 1.26
C ARG A 60 -11.14 -15.38 1.30
N LYS A 61 -11.34 -16.48 2.02
CA LYS A 61 -12.65 -17.13 2.19
C LYS A 61 -13.62 -16.22 2.95
N ALA A 62 -13.17 -15.55 4.01
CA ALA A 62 -13.97 -14.59 4.77
C ALA A 62 -14.39 -13.39 3.91
N LEU A 63 -13.43 -12.78 3.19
CA LEU A 63 -13.69 -11.63 2.30
C LEU A 63 -14.70 -11.96 1.20
N LYS A 64 -14.61 -13.16 0.60
CA LYS A 64 -15.55 -13.60 -0.44
C LYS A 64 -16.96 -13.83 0.09
N LYS A 65 -17.11 -14.29 1.33
CA LYS A 65 -18.42 -14.66 1.91
C LYS A 65 -19.14 -13.50 2.59
N LEU A 66 -18.39 -12.65 3.30
CA LEU A 66 -18.95 -11.63 4.18
C LEU A 66 -18.72 -10.20 3.68
N GLY A 67 -17.78 -10.01 2.75
CA GLY A 67 -17.34 -8.69 2.31
C GLY A 67 -16.24 -8.12 3.19
N ARG A 68 -15.65 -7.00 2.73
CA ARG A 68 -14.46 -6.40 3.37
C ARG A 68 -14.76 -5.64 4.66
N GLU A 69 -15.98 -5.12 4.80
CA GLU A 69 -16.40 -4.29 5.94
C GLU A 69 -16.94 -5.12 7.12
N ASP A 70 -17.12 -6.43 6.94
CA ASP A 70 -17.60 -7.30 7.99
C ASP A 70 -16.56 -7.46 9.12
N LYS A 71 -17.03 -7.47 10.38
CA LYS A 71 -16.16 -7.54 11.56
C LYS A 71 -15.29 -8.81 11.60
N HIS A 72 -15.83 -9.94 11.14
CA HIS A 72 -15.07 -11.18 11.08
C HIS A 72 -14.01 -11.11 9.98
N ALA A 73 -14.35 -10.61 8.79
CA ALA A 73 -13.37 -10.42 7.73
C ALA A 73 -12.24 -9.46 8.12
N ILE A 74 -12.57 -8.39 8.88
CA ILE A 74 -11.57 -7.46 9.45
C ILE A 74 -10.66 -8.18 10.44
N ALA A 75 -11.21 -9.00 11.34
CA ALA A 75 -10.41 -9.76 12.29
C ALA A 75 -9.42 -10.72 11.58
N GLU A 76 -9.87 -11.42 10.54
CA GLU A 76 -9.00 -12.30 9.75
C GLU A 76 -7.93 -11.54 8.95
N MET A 77 -8.20 -10.30 8.52
CA MET A 77 -7.19 -9.43 7.88
C MET A 77 -6.14 -8.95 8.89
N VAL A 78 -6.55 -8.64 10.12
CA VAL A 78 -5.63 -8.24 11.20
C VAL A 78 -4.73 -9.42 11.58
N ALA A 79 -5.28 -10.61 11.76
CA ALA A 79 -4.50 -11.83 12.03
C ALA A 79 -3.47 -12.10 10.93
N LEU A 80 -3.84 -11.93 9.66
CA LEU A 80 -2.89 -12.04 8.55
C LEU A 80 -1.76 -10.99 8.63
N ALA A 81 -2.09 -9.75 9.00
CA ALA A 81 -1.11 -8.68 9.16
C ALA A 81 -0.13 -8.98 10.32
N GLU A 82 -0.62 -9.51 11.44
CA GLU A 82 0.20 -9.90 12.59
C GLU A 82 1.23 -11.00 12.24
N LEU A 83 0.88 -11.93 11.36
CA LEU A 83 1.81 -12.93 10.84
C LEU A 83 2.81 -12.34 9.84
N PHE A 84 2.41 -11.33 9.05
CA PHE A 84 3.24 -10.71 8.03
C PHE A 84 4.24 -9.68 8.59
N MET A 85 3.85 -8.88 9.58
CA MET A 85 4.64 -7.78 10.15
C MET A 85 6.07 -8.15 10.58
N PRO A 86 6.33 -9.31 11.23
CA PRO A 86 7.67 -9.68 11.69
C PRO A 86 8.63 -10.09 10.56
N ILE A 87 8.14 -10.22 9.32
CA ILE A 87 8.95 -10.63 8.18
C ILE A 87 9.78 -9.43 7.71
N LYS A 88 11.10 -9.51 7.94
CA LYS A 88 12.05 -8.54 7.39
C LYS A 88 12.29 -8.85 5.92
N LEU A 89 11.76 -8.01 5.05
CA LEU A 89 11.96 -8.12 3.61
C LEU A 89 13.29 -7.47 3.20
N VAL A 90 13.93 -8.04 2.19
CA VAL A 90 15.08 -7.41 1.52
C VAL A 90 14.65 -6.04 0.99
N PRO A 91 15.48 -4.98 1.13
CA PRO A 91 15.11 -3.61 0.75
C PRO A 91 14.45 -3.49 -0.63
N LYS A 92 15.02 -4.15 -1.66
CA LYS A 92 14.46 -4.16 -3.03
C LYS A 92 13.02 -4.69 -3.10
N GLN A 93 12.69 -5.72 -2.32
CA GLN A 93 11.34 -6.28 -2.29
C GLN A 93 10.37 -5.35 -1.54
N PHE A 94 10.84 -4.74 -0.44
CA PHE A 94 10.05 -3.77 0.30
C PHE A 94 9.72 -2.54 -0.55
N GLU A 95 10.71 -1.96 -1.24
CA GLU A 95 10.53 -0.85 -2.18
C GLU A 95 9.51 -1.19 -3.26
N GLY A 96 9.60 -2.39 -3.86
CA GLY A 96 8.64 -2.86 -4.85
C GLY A 96 7.20 -2.96 -4.32
N LEU A 97 7.00 -3.35 -3.05
CA LEU A 97 5.68 -3.35 -2.42
C LEU A 97 5.16 -1.94 -2.17
N VAL A 98 6.00 -1.06 -1.63
CA VAL A 98 5.63 0.33 -1.36
C VAL A 98 5.24 1.06 -2.65
N GLU A 99 5.99 0.85 -3.73
CA GLU A 99 5.71 1.48 -5.02
C GLU A 99 4.37 1.03 -5.60
N ARG A 100 4.01 -0.25 -5.46
CA ARG A 100 2.69 -0.75 -5.87
C ARG A 100 1.55 -0.06 -5.12
N VAL A 101 1.73 0.17 -3.81
CA VAL A 101 0.73 0.86 -2.98
C VAL A 101 0.62 2.33 -3.38
N ARG A 102 1.75 3.04 -3.51
CA ARG A 102 1.77 4.44 -3.95
C ARG A 102 1.17 4.61 -5.33
N GLY A 103 1.58 3.78 -6.29
CA GLY A 103 1.04 3.80 -7.65
C GLY A 103 -0.47 3.54 -7.70
N ALA A 104 -1.02 2.71 -6.81
CA ALA A 104 -2.47 2.54 -6.71
C ALA A 104 -3.18 3.81 -6.23
N LEU A 105 -2.63 4.48 -5.21
CA LEU A 105 -3.16 5.76 -4.71
C LEU A 105 -3.04 6.87 -5.75
N ASP A 106 -1.96 6.92 -6.51
CA ASP A 106 -1.76 7.94 -7.54
C ASP A 106 -2.73 7.74 -8.71
N ARG A 107 -3.01 6.49 -9.10
CA ARG A 107 -4.07 6.18 -10.06
C ARG A 107 -5.45 6.61 -9.55
N LEU A 108 -5.77 6.33 -8.29
CA LEU A 108 -7.02 6.77 -7.67
C LEU A 108 -7.16 8.29 -7.73
N ARG A 109 -6.14 9.03 -7.26
CA ARG A 109 -6.13 10.49 -7.29
C ARG A 109 -6.17 11.07 -8.70
N ALA A 110 -5.62 10.38 -9.70
CA ALA A 110 -5.73 10.80 -11.08
C ALA A 110 -7.20 10.73 -11.56
N GLN A 111 -7.92 9.66 -11.20
CA GLN A 111 -9.34 9.52 -11.51
C GLN A 111 -10.19 10.58 -10.77
N GLU A 112 -9.96 10.77 -9.47
CA GLU A 112 -10.66 11.81 -8.69
C GLU A 112 -10.47 13.21 -9.30
N ARG A 113 -9.25 13.52 -9.77
CA ARG A 113 -8.96 14.80 -10.45
C ARG A 113 -9.63 14.88 -11.82
N ALA A 114 -9.68 13.79 -12.59
CA ALA A 114 -10.35 13.74 -13.88
C ALA A 114 -11.87 13.96 -13.72
N ILE A 115 -12.50 13.28 -12.76
CA ILE A 115 -13.91 13.47 -12.44
C ILE A 115 -14.19 14.89 -11.96
N MET A 116 -13.34 15.43 -11.07
CA MET A 116 -13.44 16.83 -10.63
C MET A 116 -13.32 17.81 -11.80
N GLN A 117 -12.43 17.51 -12.75
CA GLN A 117 -12.20 18.31 -13.93
C GLN A 117 -13.45 18.36 -14.83
N LEU A 118 -14.04 17.21 -15.14
CA LEU A 118 -15.26 17.08 -15.91
C LEU A 118 -16.44 17.78 -15.21
N CYS A 119 -16.64 17.54 -13.93
CA CYS A 119 -17.75 18.13 -13.17
C CYS A 119 -17.61 19.64 -12.98
N VAL A 120 -16.46 20.11 -12.50
CA VAL A 120 -16.29 21.51 -12.05
C VAL A 120 -15.92 22.44 -13.20
N ARG A 121 -14.95 22.05 -14.03
CA ARG A 121 -14.48 22.93 -15.12
C ARG A 121 -15.39 22.82 -16.33
N ASP A 122 -15.68 21.60 -16.76
CA ASP A 122 -16.28 21.36 -18.07
C ASP A 122 -17.82 21.44 -18.01
N ALA A 123 -18.44 20.85 -16.98
CA ALA A 123 -19.87 21.01 -16.70
C ALA A 123 -20.23 22.26 -15.88
N ARG A 124 -19.24 23.07 -15.46
CA ARG A 124 -19.44 24.32 -14.69
C ARG A 124 -20.15 24.12 -13.34
N MET A 125 -20.02 22.95 -12.72
CA MET A 125 -20.48 22.74 -11.34
C MET A 125 -19.66 23.60 -10.36
N PRO A 126 -20.28 24.30 -9.39
CA PRO A 126 -19.54 24.96 -8.33
C PRO A 126 -18.65 23.97 -7.56
N ARG A 127 -17.38 24.31 -7.35
CA ARG A 127 -16.43 23.44 -6.63
C ARG A 127 -16.93 23.02 -5.24
N ALA A 128 -17.62 23.92 -4.54
CA ALA A 128 -18.20 23.63 -3.23
C ALA A 128 -19.28 22.53 -3.29
N ASP A 129 -20.10 22.52 -4.35
CA ASP A 129 -21.12 21.49 -4.56
C ASP A 129 -20.49 20.13 -4.84
N PHE A 130 -19.41 20.09 -5.63
CA PHE A 130 -18.66 18.87 -5.90
C PHE A 130 -18.04 18.30 -4.61
N LEU A 131 -17.31 19.12 -3.86
CA LEU A 131 -16.66 18.67 -2.62
C LEU A 131 -17.64 18.22 -1.55
N ARG A 132 -18.88 18.70 -1.58
CA ARG A 132 -19.95 18.27 -0.67
C ARG A 132 -20.59 16.95 -1.11
N GLN A 133 -20.71 16.70 -2.41
CA GLN A 133 -21.50 15.58 -2.94
C GLN A 133 -20.66 14.39 -3.40
N PHE A 134 -19.43 14.61 -3.86
CA PHE A 134 -18.60 13.53 -4.38
C PHE A 134 -18.15 12.52 -3.32
N PRO A 135 -17.78 12.94 -2.08
CA PRO A 135 -17.46 11.98 -1.03
C PRO A 135 -18.65 11.05 -0.71
N GLY A 136 -18.42 9.74 -0.76
CA GLY A 136 -19.45 8.70 -0.59
C GLY A 136 -20.16 8.26 -1.88
N ASN A 137 -19.91 8.93 -3.00
CA ASN A 137 -20.44 8.58 -4.32
C ASN A 137 -19.32 8.20 -5.32
N GLU A 138 -18.10 7.93 -4.85
CA GLU A 138 -16.92 7.75 -5.71
C GLU A 138 -17.02 6.53 -6.65
N VAL A 139 -17.88 5.58 -6.30
CA VAL A 139 -18.15 4.34 -7.06
C VAL A 139 -19.62 4.16 -7.42
N ASP A 140 -20.47 5.14 -7.10
CA ASP A 140 -21.90 5.09 -7.39
C ASP A 140 -22.18 5.71 -8.76
N GLU A 141 -22.31 4.86 -9.78
CA GLU A 141 -22.66 5.28 -11.15
C GLU A 141 -24.03 5.98 -11.23
N SER A 142 -24.92 5.76 -10.25
CA SER A 142 -26.25 6.39 -10.23
C SER A 142 -26.23 7.85 -9.76
N TRP A 143 -25.13 8.30 -9.15
CA TRP A 143 -24.96 9.66 -8.68
C TRP A 143 -24.95 10.68 -9.83
N THR A 144 -24.17 10.40 -10.88
CA THR A 144 -24.09 11.27 -12.07
C THR A 144 -25.41 11.30 -12.84
N ASP A 145 -26.10 10.17 -12.89
CA ASP A 145 -27.47 10.03 -13.41
C ASP A 145 -28.47 10.97 -12.70
N ALA A 146 -28.41 11.01 -11.37
CA ALA A 146 -29.27 11.88 -10.57
C ALA A 146 -28.96 13.36 -10.79
N LEU A 147 -27.68 13.71 -10.93
CA LEU A 147 -27.25 15.07 -11.26
C LEU A 147 -27.72 15.50 -12.65
N ALA A 148 -27.62 14.62 -13.64
CA ALA A 148 -28.03 14.88 -15.03
C ALA A 148 -29.55 15.10 -15.17
N LYS A 149 -30.36 14.38 -14.38
CA LYS A 149 -31.84 14.51 -14.35
C LYS A 149 -32.31 15.64 -13.42
N GLY A 150 -31.38 16.28 -12.70
CA GLY A 150 -31.66 17.36 -11.76
C GLY A 150 -32.10 18.67 -12.42
N LYS A 151 -32.39 19.67 -11.58
CA LYS A 151 -32.75 21.03 -12.00
C LYS A 151 -31.58 22.02 -11.89
N SER A 152 -30.38 21.53 -11.60
CA SER A 152 -29.21 22.39 -11.47
C SER A 152 -28.80 22.95 -12.83
N LYS A 153 -28.15 24.12 -12.84
CA LYS A 153 -27.70 24.76 -14.08
C LYS A 153 -26.66 23.94 -14.84
N TYR A 154 -26.01 22.99 -14.17
CA TYR A 154 -24.99 22.09 -14.72
C TYR A 154 -25.56 20.72 -15.10
N ALA A 155 -26.84 20.43 -14.85
CA ALA A 155 -27.44 19.11 -15.10
C ALA A 155 -27.29 18.65 -16.55
N GLU A 156 -27.63 19.52 -17.52
CA GLU A 156 -27.50 19.21 -18.94
C GLU A 156 -26.06 18.92 -19.35
N ALA A 157 -25.10 19.70 -18.83
CA ALA A 157 -23.68 19.52 -19.16
C ALA A 157 -23.12 18.23 -18.54
N ILE A 158 -23.51 17.90 -17.31
CA ILE A 158 -23.18 16.62 -16.67
C ILE A 158 -23.75 15.45 -17.50
N GLY A 159 -24.99 15.53 -17.96
CA GLY A 159 -25.58 14.47 -18.79
C GLY A 159 -24.84 14.22 -20.10
N ARG A 160 -24.17 15.23 -20.67
CA ARG A 160 -23.34 15.07 -21.88
C ARG A 160 -21.98 14.43 -21.57
N LEU A 161 -21.42 14.71 -20.40
CA LEU A 161 -20.11 14.20 -19.97
C LEU A 161 -20.20 12.89 -19.20
N GLN A 162 -21.41 12.43 -18.86
CA GLN A 162 -21.66 11.24 -18.06
C GLN A 162 -20.94 9.97 -18.56
N PRO A 163 -20.82 9.68 -19.87
CA PRO A 163 -20.08 8.50 -20.33
C PRO A 163 -18.57 8.55 -20.02
N ASP A 164 -18.03 9.75 -19.81
CA ASP A 164 -16.61 9.97 -19.52
C ASP A 164 -16.32 10.09 -18.00
N ILE A 165 -17.38 10.30 -17.18
CA ILE A 165 -17.31 10.40 -15.72
C ILE A 165 -17.49 9.01 -15.12
#